data_AF-A0A7C0VAE7-F1
#
_entry.id   AF-A0A7C0VAE7-F1
#
_cell.length_a   1.000
_cell.length_b   1.000
_cell.length_c   1.000
_cell.angle_alpha   90.00
_cell.angle_beta   90.00
_cell.angle_gamma   90.00
#
_symmetry.space_group_name_H-M   'P 1'
#
loop_
_entity.id
_entity.type
_entity.pdbx_description
1 polymer ?
#
loop_
_entity_poly.entity_id
_entity_poly.type
_entity_poly.pdbx_seq_one_letter_code
_entity_poly.pdbx_strand_id
1 'polypeptide(L)'
;MFLMCIYAILEVNEFSLNNDTYRRFFINNSVSRTYSDSTVLLSEDFETGFPANWSVSDGNGDGVTWTTGTTADLFGYSPPGYNTQYAYYSDDDAGSSSPPSFPGEDLKTPSIYILPYDTIIIIFGYGFAPTYDGDDTFEVNIRTFSQGSWSDWINYGTFPHMSSSSDTIKDSFNADSLQVMWRYYDYGGWNYAASIDNVNIIGVSSFFSHDVGVYSFPSPPQYYKLNQTYDVIATYKNYGLNLETLAVYIELYDEMSNLIFSDSMSGITLNP
;
A
#
# COMPACT_ATOMS: atom_id res chain seq x y z
N MET A 1 -15.02 -9.06 -31.39
CA MET A 1 -15.32 -9.21 -29.95
C MET A 1 -16.51 -8.33 -29.66
N PHE A 2 -17.69 -8.92 -29.42
CA PHE A 2 -18.92 -8.15 -29.21
C PHE A 2 -18.88 -7.56 -27.80
N LEU A 3 -18.71 -6.24 -27.68
CA LEU A 3 -18.95 -5.54 -26.41
C LEU A 3 -20.45 -5.52 -26.17
N MET A 4 -20.92 -6.38 -25.27
CA MET A 4 -22.26 -6.28 -24.71
C MET A 4 -22.18 -5.32 -23.51
N CYS A 5 -22.29 -4.01 -23.78
CA CYS A 5 -22.52 -3.02 -22.74
C CYS A 5 -23.94 -3.24 -22.21
N ILE A 6 -24.05 -3.68 -20.96
CA ILE A 6 -25.34 -3.71 -20.26
C ILE A 6 -25.56 -2.29 -19.74
N TYR A 7 -26.48 -1.58 -20.38
CA TYR A 7 -26.95 -0.27 -19.93
C TYR A 7 -28.08 -0.49 -18.94
N ALA A 8 -28.01 0.13 -17.76
CA ALA A 8 -29.17 0.30 -16.91
C ALA A 8 -29.76 1.68 -17.20
N ILE A 9 -30.95 1.69 -17.79
CA ILE A 9 -31.80 2.88 -17.88
C ILE A 9 -32.78 2.76 -16.73
N LEU A 10 -32.79 3.74 -15.83
CA LEU A 10 -33.90 3.93 -14.91
C LEU A 10 -34.94 4.80 -15.65
N GLU A 11 -36.09 4.23 -15.97
CA GLU A 11 -37.20 4.90 -16.66
C GLU A 11 -38.44 4.79 -15.76
N VAL A 12 -38.83 5.86 -15.05
CA VAL A 12 -40.07 5.87 -14.24
C VAL A 12 -40.72 7.27 -14.17
N ASN A 13 -42.05 7.26 -14.12
CA ASN A 13 -43.06 8.28 -14.43
C ASN A 13 -43.16 9.55 -13.54
N GLU A 14 -43.38 10.68 -14.24
CA GLU A 14 -44.09 11.94 -13.91
C GLU A 14 -43.84 12.67 -12.57
N PHE A 15 -43.38 13.94 -12.68
CA PHE A 15 -43.49 14.93 -11.61
C PHE A 15 -43.91 16.30 -12.17
N SER A 16 -44.80 17.02 -11.46
CA SER A 16 -45.31 18.35 -11.84
C SER A 16 -45.09 19.35 -10.70
N LEU A 17 -44.45 20.48 -11.01
CA LEU A 17 -44.29 21.61 -10.08
C LEU A 17 -45.10 22.83 -10.56
N ASN A 18 -45.93 23.38 -9.67
CA ASN A 18 -46.76 24.57 -9.92
C ASN A 18 -45.98 25.86 -9.59
N ASN A 19 -45.59 26.65 -10.61
CA ASN A 19 -45.51 28.14 -10.67
C ASN A 19 -44.39 28.68 -11.57
N ASP A 20 -44.75 29.66 -12.42
CA ASP A 20 -44.03 30.26 -13.55
C ASP A 20 -42.62 30.82 -13.26
N THR A 21 -41.56 30.05 -13.52
CA THR A 21 -40.24 30.45 -14.08
C THR A 21 -39.31 29.24 -14.24
N TYR A 22 -38.41 29.28 -15.24
CA TYR A 22 -37.33 28.28 -15.42
C TYR A 22 -36.50 28.15 -14.13
N ARG A 23 -36.21 26.93 -13.68
CA ARG A 23 -35.29 26.66 -12.55
C ARG A 23 -34.15 25.76 -13.00
N ARG A 24 -33.01 25.87 -12.32
CA ARG A 24 -31.81 25.06 -12.55
C ARG A 24 -31.76 23.94 -11.51
N PHE A 25 -31.63 22.69 -11.94
CA PHE A 25 -31.29 21.61 -11.01
C PHE A 25 -29.82 21.70 -10.61
N PHE A 26 -29.55 21.46 -9.33
CA PHE A 26 -28.22 21.08 -8.86
C PHE A 26 -28.22 19.56 -8.73
N ILE A 27 -27.49 18.91 -9.63
CA ILE A 27 -27.32 17.46 -9.58
C ILE A 27 -26.06 17.19 -8.77
N ASN A 28 -26.21 16.67 -7.56
CA ASN A 28 -25.10 16.11 -6.81
C ASN A 28 -24.77 14.71 -7.37
N ASN A 29 -23.99 14.69 -8.45
CA ASN A 29 -23.38 13.46 -8.93
C ASN A 29 -22.16 13.15 -8.08
N SER A 30 -22.35 12.54 -6.91
CA SER A 30 -21.26 12.03 -6.10
C SER A 30 -21.24 10.51 -6.18
N VAL A 31 -20.26 9.96 -6.91
CA VAL A 31 -19.66 8.70 -6.48
C VAL A 31 -18.40 9.09 -5.71
N SER A 32 -18.48 9.13 -4.39
CA SER A 32 -17.29 9.26 -3.55
C SER A 32 -16.89 7.88 -3.07
N ARG A 33 -15.88 7.29 -3.70
CA ARG A 33 -15.14 6.15 -3.16
C ARG A 33 -13.72 6.19 -3.69
N THR A 34 -12.85 6.90 -2.95
CA THR A 34 -11.40 6.80 -3.13
C THR A 34 -10.95 5.48 -2.52
N TYR A 35 -11.03 4.38 -3.28
CA TYR A 35 -10.35 3.15 -2.89
C TYR A 35 -8.96 3.16 -3.49
N SER A 36 -7.97 3.60 -2.71
CA SER A 36 -6.66 2.98 -2.86
C SER A 36 -6.83 1.55 -2.36
N ASP A 37 -6.92 0.59 -3.25
CA ASP A 37 -6.90 -0.82 -2.86
C ASP A 37 -5.48 -1.13 -2.39
N SER A 38 -5.32 -1.35 -1.09
CA SER A 38 -4.05 -1.66 -0.46
C SER A 38 -4.06 -3.10 0.04
N THR A 39 -3.07 -3.89 -0.37
CA THR A 39 -2.92 -5.28 0.04
C THR A 39 -1.59 -5.47 0.75
N VAL A 40 -1.61 -6.17 1.89
CA VAL A 40 -0.38 -6.60 2.57
C VAL A 40 0.21 -7.78 1.81
N LEU A 41 1.40 -7.59 1.23
CA LEU A 41 2.13 -8.58 0.44
C LEU A 41 3.06 -9.44 1.31
N LEU A 42 3.58 -8.83 2.38
CA LEU A 42 4.37 -9.49 3.41
C LEU A 42 4.12 -8.80 4.75
N SER A 43 4.01 -9.59 5.82
CA SER A 43 3.97 -9.12 7.20
C SER A 43 4.81 -10.08 8.04
N GLU A 44 5.75 -9.56 8.83
CA GLU A 44 6.62 -10.32 9.72
C GLU A 44 6.91 -9.54 11.01
N ASP A 45 6.60 -10.14 12.15
CA ASP A 45 6.83 -9.60 13.50
C ASP A 45 7.88 -10.40 14.29
N PHE A 46 8.47 -11.43 13.68
CA PHE A 46 9.48 -12.33 14.23
C PHE A 46 9.08 -13.06 15.51
N GLU A 47 7.82 -12.99 15.97
CA GLU A 47 7.36 -13.59 17.23
C GLU A 47 7.40 -15.13 17.21
N THR A 48 7.60 -15.72 16.03
CA THR A 48 7.75 -17.17 15.82
C THR A 48 9.14 -17.58 15.31
N GLY A 49 10.11 -16.65 15.37
CA GLY A 49 11.44 -16.82 14.81
C GLY A 49 11.50 -16.50 13.31
N PHE A 50 12.62 -16.80 12.65
CA PHE A 50 12.74 -16.54 11.22
C PHE A 50 11.82 -17.44 10.38
N PRO A 51 11.06 -16.86 9.45
CA PRO A 51 10.34 -17.66 8.48
C PRO A 51 11.31 -18.38 7.54
N ALA A 52 10.98 -19.62 7.17
CA ALA A 52 11.86 -20.48 6.37
C ALA A 52 12.21 -19.95 4.97
N ASN A 53 11.46 -18.96 4.46
CA ASN A 53 11.68 -18.33 3.17
C ASN A 53 12.49 -17.02 3.24
N TRP A 54 12.85 -16.57 4.44
CA TRP A 54 13.87 -15.53 4.63
C TRP A 54 15.25 -16.15 4.55
N SER A 55 16.24 -15.35 4.19
CA SER A 55 17.62 -15.81 4.12
C SER A 55 18.53 -14.86 4.86
N VAL A 56 19.46 -15.42 5.63
CA VAL A 56 20.56 -14.70 6.25
C VAL A 56 21.84 -14.94 5.46
N SER A 57 22.80 -14.02 5.52
CA SER A 57 24.14 -14.22 4.98
C SER A 57 25.16 -13.76 5.99
N ASP A 58 25.97 -14.72 6.43
CA ASP A 58 27.20 -14.53 7.19
C ASP A 58 28.29 -14.08 6.20
N GLY A 59 28.57 -12.79 6.20
CA GLY A 59 29.39 -12.09 5.21
C GLY A 59 30.87 -12.41 5.37
N ASN A 60 31.34 -12.52 6.61
CA ASN A 60 32.74 -12.83 6.93
C ASN A 60 33.00 -14.32 7.24
N GLY A 61 31.95 -15.13 7.42
CA GLY A 61 32.04 -16.56 7.70
C GLY A 61 32.47 -16.90 9.11
N ASP A 62 32.25 -16.02 10.09
CA ASP A 62 32.64 -16.23 11.49
C ASP A 62 31.65 -17.11 12.29
N GLY A 63 30.48 -17.41 11.70
CA GLY A 63 29.42 -18.23 12.28
C GLY A 63 28.40 -17.46 13.12
N VAL A 64 28.55 -16.14 13.26
CA VAL A 64 27.59 -15.23 13.88
C VAL A 64 26.86 -14.47 12.77
N THR A 65 25.54 -14.49 12.81
CA THR A 65 24.73 -13.80 11.81
C THR A 65 23.41 -13.38 12.43
N TRP A 66 22.55 -12.77 11.63
CA TRP A 66 21.20 -12.42 12.04
C TRP A 66 20.48 -13.60 12.70
N THR A 67 19.83 -13.33 13.82
CA THR A 67 19.03 -14.28 14.60
C THR A 67 17.76 -13.60 15.10
N THR A 68 16.87 -14.34 15.76
CA THR A 68 15.66 -13.80 16.40
C THR A 68 15.72 -13.98 17.91
N GLY A 69 15.29 -12.97 18.66
CA GLY A 69 15.26 -12.99 20.11
C GLY A 69 15.27 -11.58 20.68
N THR A 70 16.00 -11.40 21.78
CA THR A 70 16.31 -10.08 22.34
C THR A 70 17.78 -10.04 22.69
N THR A 71 18.39 -8.86 22.63
CA THR A 71 19.75 -8.62 23.10
C THR A 71 19.82 -7.39 24.01
N ALA A 72 20.76 -7.39 24.96
CA ALA A 72 21.10 -6.23 25.77
C ALA A 72 21.96 -5.21 25.00
N ASP A 73 22.55 -5.63 23.87
CA ASP A 73 23.55 -4.89 23.08
C ASP A 73 22.93 -3.72 22.29
N LEU A 74 21.61 -3.56 22.37
CA LEU A 74 20.92 -2.38 21.83
C LEU A 74 20.80 -1.23 22.84
N PHE A 75 21.19 -1.39 24.11
CA PHE A 75 21.18 -0.32 25.14
C PHE A 75 19.86 0.47 25.27
N GLY A 76 18.73 -0.17 24.99
CA GLY A 76 17.40 0.46 25.01
C GLY A 76 16.95 1.04 23.68
N TYR A 77 17.75 0.96 22.63
CA TYR A 77 17.41 1.26 21.24
C TYR A 77 16.80 0.05 20.52
N SER A 78 15.97 -0.74 21.21
CA SER A 78 15.20 -1.83 20.58
C SER A 78 14.17 -1.27 19.60
N PRO A 79 13.79 -2.02 18.55
CA PRO A 79 12.82 -1.54 17.59
C PRO A 79 11.46 -1.34 18.28
N PRO A 80 10.67 -0.31 17.91
CA PRO A 80 9.42 -0.05 18.59
C PRO A 80 8.38 -1.13 18.32
N GLY A 81 7.61 -1.50 19.35
CA GLY A 81 6.44 -2.39 19.18
C GLY A 81 6.76 -3.89 19.10
N TYR A 82 7.98 -4.32 19.44
CA TYR A 82 8.45 -5.70 19.25
C TYR A 82 7.83 -6.78 20.11
N ASN A 83 6.94 -6.44 21.04
CA ASN A 83 6.29 -7.39 21.93
C ASN A 83 7.27 -8.32 22.68
N THR A 84 7.63 -9.50 22.14
CA THR A 84 8.50 -10.47 22.83
C THR A 84 9.86 -10.68 22.18
N GLN A 85 10.01 -10.51 20.86
CA GLN A 85 11.29 -10.68 20.18
C GLN A 85 11.37 -9.88 18.88
N TYR A 86 12.57 -9.77 18.32
CA TYR A 86 12.85 -9.12 17.04
C TYR A 86 13.99 -9.84 16.33
N ALA A 87 14.21 -9.52 15.06
CA ALA A 87 15.43 -9.93 14.36
C ALA A 87 16.58 -9.00 14.74
N TYR A 88 17.76 -9.56 15.03
CA TYR A 88 18.96 -8.77 15.33
C TYR A 88 20.24 -9.45 14.87
N TYR A 89 21.26 -8.63 14.67
CA TYR A 89 22.67 -9.03 14.61
C TYR A 89 23.40 -8.32 15.75
N SER A 90 24.31 -9.02 16.45
CA SER A 90 25.17 -8.45 17.48
C SER A 90 26.63 -8.69 17.13
N ASP A 91 27.34 -7.60 16.88
CA ASP A 91 28.79 -7.60 16.71
C ASP A 91 29.50 -7.90 18.06
N ASP A 92 28.85 -7.58 19.18
CA ASP A 92 29.38 -7.91 20.51
C ASP A 92 29.49 -9.43 20.68
N ASP A 93 28.45 -10.16 20.23
CA ASP A 93 28.39 -11.63 20.21
C ASP A 93 29.37 -12.26 19.20
N ALA A 94 29.65 -11.59 18.07
CA ALA A 94 30.70 -11.99 17.13
C ALA A 94 32.11 -11.90 17.77
N GLY A 95 32.26 -10.94 18.68
CA GLY A 95 33.40 -10.80 19.56
C GLY A 95 34.55 -10.00 18.97
N SER A 96 35.43 -9.50 19.84
CA SER A 96 36.48 -8.51 19.49
C SER A 96 37.56 -8.97 18.49
N SER A 97 37.48 -10.20 18.00
CA SER A 97 38.38 -10.74 16.99
C SER A 97 37.67 -11.07 15.67
N SER A 98 36.38 -10.74 15.57
CA SER A 98 35.64 -10.90 14.32
C SER A 98 36.31 -10.07 13.21
N PRO A 99 36.53 -10.64 12.03
CA PRO A 99 37.00 -9.87 10.88
C PRO A 99 35.87 -8.98 10.32
N PRO A 100 36.20 -7.89 9.61
CA PRO A 100 35.19 -7.03 8.97
C PRO A 100 34.16 -7.83 8.16
N SER A 101 32.88 -7.50 8.27
CA SER A 101 31.77 -8.31 7.75
C SER A 101 31.61 -8.33 6.22
N PHE A 102 32.60 -7.90 5.43
CA PHE A 102 32.46 -7.71 3.97
C PHE A 102 32.05 -9.00 3.23
N PRO A 103 30.92 -9.00 2.47
CA PRO A 103 30.19 -7.84 1.94
C PRO A 103 29.01 -7.32 2.77
N GLY A 104 28.82 -7.80 3.99
CA GLY A 104 27.83 -7.40 4.98
C GLY A 104 27.15 -8.60 5.63
N GLU A 105 26.67 -8.43 6.87
CA GLU A 105 25.75 -9.35 7.53
C GLU A 105 24.33 -9.02 7.09
N ASP A 106 23.72 -9.94 6.34
CA ASP A 106 22.47 -9.66 5.65
C ASP A 106 21.28 -10.42 6.23
N LEU A 107 20.16 -9.73 6.44
CA LEU A 107 18.83 -10.31 6.57
C LEU A 107 18.00 -9.94 5.34
N LYS A 108 17.51 -10.93 4.59
CA LYS A 108 16.79 -10.72 3.32
C LYS A 108 15.40 -11.32 3.36
N THR A 109 14.42 -10.57 2.87
CA THR A 109 13.07 -11.07 2.60
C THR A 109 13.10 -12.14 1.49
N PRO A 110 12.06 -13.01 1.40
CA PRO A 110 11.78 -13.72 0.16
C PRO A 110 11.56 -12.75 -1.01
N SER A 111 11.56 -13.29 -2.23
CA SER A 111 11.05 -12.55 -3.40
C SER A 111 9.56 -12.28 -3.24
N ILE A 112 9.17 -11.01 -3.34
CA ILE A 112 7.79 -10.55 -3.17
C ILE A 112 7.29 -10.08 -4.52
N TYR A 113 6.23 -10.70 -5.03
CA TYR A 113 5.59 -10.27 -6.27
C TYR A 113 4.81 -8.97 -6.04
N ILE A 114 5.03 -7.97 -6.88
CA ILE A 114 4.55 -6.59 -6.66
C ILE A 114 3.61 -6.06 -7.74
N LEU A 115 3.31 -6.83 -8.78
CA LEU A 115 2.25 -6.47 -9.72
C LEU A 115 0.88 -6.89 -9.17
N PRO A 116 -0.21 -6.15 -9.46
CA PRO A 116 -0.28 -4.98 -10.34
C PRO A 116 -0.14 -3.64 -9.60
N TYR A 117 0.53 -3.58 -8.46
CA TYR A 117 0.54 -2.38 -7.61
C TYR A 117 1.43 -1.27 -8.20
N ASP A 118 0.92 -0.04 -8.20
CA ASP A 118 1.64 1.13 -8.73
C ASP A 118 2.59 1.75 -7.70
N THR A 119 2.36 1.46 -6.42
CA THR A 119 3.17 1.95 -5.31
C THR A 119 3.35 0.86 -4.29
N ILE A 120 4.58 0.69 -3.82
CA ILE A 120 4.90 -0.17 -2.69
C ILE A 120 5.26 0.70 -1.49
N ILE A 121 4.72 0.34 -0.33
CA ILE A 121 5.03 0.93 0.96
C ILE A 121 5.66 -0.15 1.82
N ILE A 122 6.87 0.10 2.30
CA ILE A 122 7.61 -0.79 3.20
C ILE A 122 7.70 -0.07 4.54
N ILE A 123 7.17 -0.68 5.59
CA ILE A 123 7.16 -0.16 6.97
C ILE A 123 7.89 -1.16 7.84
N PHE A 124 8.75 -0.69 8.73
CA PHE A 124 9.46 -1.56 9.69
C PHE A 124 9.92 -0.74 10.90
N GLY A 125 10.09 -1.41 12.03
CA GLY A 125 10.84 -0.91 13.19
C GLY A 125 12.32 -1.25 13.04
N TYR A 126 13.18 -0.37 13.53
CA TYR A 126 14.62 -0.60 13.58
C TYR A 126 15.21 -0.15 14.92
N GLY A 127 16.36 -0.73 15.25
CA GLY A 127 17.23 -0.33 16.35
C GLY A 127 18.70 -0.47 15.96
N PHE A 128 19.54 0.49 16.29
CA PHE A 128 20.96 0.49 15.94
C PHE A 128 21.79 1.18 17.02
N ALA A 129 22.79 0.48 17.55
CA ALA A 129 23.56 0.94 18.69
C ALA A 129 25.07 0.64 18.56
N PRO A 130 25.79 1.12 17.53
CA PRO A 130 27.24 0.89 17.46
C PRO A 130 27.97 1.67 18.57
N THR A 131 29.22 1.30 18.87
CA THR A 131 29.98 1.90 19.99
C THR A 131 30.30 3.37 19.73
N TYR A 132 30.70 3.70 18.50
CA TYR A 132 31.03 5.06 18.08
C TYR A 132 30.40 5.39 16.72
N ASP A 133 30.17 6.68 16.48
CA ASP A 133 29.60 7.16 15.22
C ASP A 133 30.58 6.94 14.06
N GLY A 134 30.10 6.25 13.01
CA GLY A 134 30.88 5.90 11.83
C GLY A 134 31.75 4.65 11.98
N ASP A 135 31.72 3.95 13.12
CA ASP A 135 32.48 2.71 13.29
C ASP A 135 31.87 1.57 12.47
N ASP A 136 30.54 1.43 12.50
CA ASP A 136 29.75 0.45 11.75
C ASP A 136 28.59 1.12 11.04
N THR A 137 28.02 0.44 10.04
CA THR A 137 26.90 0.97 9.26
C THR A 137 25.75 -0.01 9.22
N PHE A 138 24.54 0.49 9.47
CA PHE A 138 23.31 -0.27 9.32
C PHE A 138 22.42 0.33 8.24
N GLU A 139 22.03 -0.49 7.25
CA GLU A 139 21.38 -0.02 6.04
C GLU A 139 20.18 -0.86 5.63
N VAL A 140 19.23 -0.23 4.93
CA VAL A 140 18.18 -0.91 4.19
C VAL A 140 18.46 -0.80 2.69
N ASN A 141 18.45 -1.95 2.04
CA ASN A 141 18.76 -2.11 0.63
C ASN A 141 17.60 -2.80 -0.08
N ILE A 142 17.32 -2.43 -1.32
CA ILE A 142 16.26 -3.03 -2.13
C ILE A 142 16.85 -3.42 -3.48
N ARG A 143 16.42 -4.56 -4.00
CA ARG A 143 16.62 -4.93 -5.40
C ARG A 143 15.31 -5.37 -6.02
N THR A 144 15.25 -5.29 -7.34
CA THR A 144 14.05 -5.61 -8.12
C THR A 144 14.32 -6.71 -9.12
N PHE A 145 13.30 -7.50 -9.44
CA PHE A 145 13.33 -8.51 -10.49
C PHE A 145 12.46 -8.04 -11.65
N SER A 146 13.05 -7.92 -12.82
CA SER A 146 12.33 -7.63 -14.06
C SER A 146 13.01 -8.29 -15.24
N GLN A 147 12.22 -8.67 -16.25
CA GLN A 147 12.75 -9.23 -17.51
C GLN A 147 13.65 -10.47 -17.32
N GLY A 148 13.40 -11.26 -16.27
CA GLY A 148 14.14 -12.49 -16.00
C GLY A 148 15.42 -12.33 -15.18
N SER A 149 15.73 -11.14 -14.67
CA SER A 149 16.95 -10.88 -13.88
C SER A 149 16.71 -9.98 -12.67
N TRP A 150 17.51 -10.20 -11.63
CA TRP A 150 17.61 -9.29 -10.49
C TRP A 150 18.52 -8.11 -10.82
N SER A 151 18.13 -6.91 -10.39
CA SER A 151 19.00 -5.74 -10.34
C SER A 151 20.09 -5.92 -9.27
N ASP A 152 21.07 -5.01 -9.31
CA ASP A 152 21.95 -4.79 -8.16
C ASP A 152 21.14 -4.32 -6.95
N TRP A 153 21.71 -4.49 -5.76
CA TRP A 153 21.18 -3.92 -4.52
C TRP A 153 21.43 -2.42 -4.50
N ILE A 154 20.38 -1.66 -4.17
CA ILE A 154 20.42 -0.21 -4.03
C ILE A 154 20.17 0.13 -2.56
N ASN A 155 21.02 0.96 -1.95
CA ASN A 155 20.79 1.51 -0.62
C ASN A 155 19.64 2.52 -0.68
N TYR A 156 18.63 2.31 0.15
CA TYR A 156 17.46 3.18 0.31
C TYR A 156 17.52 4.02 1.59
N GLY A 157 18.39 3.66 2.54
CA GLY A 157 18.60 4.40 3.76
C GLY A 157 19.71 3.80 4.62
N THR A 158 20.32 4.66 5.42
CA THR A 158 21.31 4.30 6.45
C THR A 158 20.80 4.85 7.77
N PHE A 159 20.80 4.01 8.81
CA PHE A 159 20.23 4.36 10.10
C PHE A 159 21.23 5.13 10.98
N PRO A 160 20.77 6.12 11.76
CA PRO A 160 21.67 6.91 12.59
C PRO A 160 22.21 6.13 13.78
N HIS A 161 23.44 6.44 14.18
CA HIS A 161 24.09 5.93 15.38
C HIS A 161 23.21 6.10 16.63
N MET A 162 23.13 5.06 17.46
CA MET A 162 22.41 5.03 18.75
C MET A 162 20.97 5.54 18.61
N SER A 163 20.19 4.86 17.78
CA SER A 163 18.83 5.24 17.47
C SER A 163 17.89 4.06 17.26
N SER A 164 16.60 4.32 17.46
CA SER A 164 15.52 3.38 17.20
C SER A 164 14.27 4.13 16.79
N SER A 165 13.58 3.68 15.76
CA SER A 165 12.32 4.26 15.29
C SER A 165 11.59 3.26 14.40
N SER A 166 10.38 3.61 13.97
CA SER A 166 9.82 3.07 12.74
C SER A 166 10.28 3.92 11.56
N ASP A 167 10.46 3.28 10.41
CA ASP A 167 10.73 3.96 9.13
C ASP A 167 9.74 3.50 8.06
N THR A 168 9.64 4.27 6.97
CA THR A 168 8.75 3.99 5.85
C THR A 168 9.40 4.38 4.53
N ILE A 169 9.56 3.39 3.66
CA ILE A 169 9.95 3.59 2.26
C ILE A 169 8.68 3.52 1.41
N LYS A 170 8.47 4.52 0.55
CA LYS A 170 7.38 4.56 -0.41
C LYS A 170 7.93 4.86 -1.79
N ASP A 171 7.77 3.93 -2.72
CA ASP A 171 8.31 4.07 -4.07
C ASP A 171 7.45 3.34 -5.11
N SER A 172 7.62 3.72 -6.37
CA SER A 172 7.01 3.09 -7.55
C SER A 172 8.08 2.26 -8.26
N PHE A 173 8.03 0.94 -8.08
CA PHE A 173 8.97 0.02 -8.70
C PHE A 173 8.43 -0.48 -10.04
N ASN A 174 9.18 -0.26 -11.12
CA ASN A 174 8.86 -0.85 -12.42
C ASN A 174 9.46 -2.26 -12.54
N ALA A 175 8.88 -3.21 -11.82
CA ALA A 175 9.40 -4.57 -11.71
C ALA A 175 8.29 -5.59 -11.39
N ASP A 176 8.57 -6.87 -11.65
CA ASP A 176 7.65 -7.98 -11.35
C ASP A 176 7.67 -8.31 -9.85
N SER A 177 8.84 -8.22 -9.23
CA SER A 177 9.06 -8.56 -7.83
C SER A 177 10.16 -7.71 -7.21
N LEU A 178 10.22 -7.65 -5.88
CA LEU A 178 11.31 -7.03 -5.14
C LEU A 178 11.80 -7.92 -3.98
N GLN A 179 12.96 -7.56 -3.44
CA GLN A 179 13.46 -8.03 -2.15
C GLN A 179 13.98 -6.85 -1.34
N VAL A 180 13.80 -6.92 -0.03
CA VAL A 180 14.37 -5.99 0.94
C VAL A 180 15.47 -6.71 1.72
N MET A 181 16.56 -6.00 1.99
CA MET A 181 17.69 -6.48 2.76
C MET A 181 18.05 -5.44 3.82
N TRP A 182 18.18 -5.90 5.06
CA TRP A 182 18.82 -5.13 6.11
C TRP A 182 20.24 -5.64 6.27
N ARG A 183 21.20 -4.73 6.23
CA ARG A 183 22.62 -5.06 6.19
C ARG A 183 23.37 -4.33 7.28
N TYR A 184 24.12 -5.10 8.06
CA TYR A 184 25.10 -4.57 9.00
C TYR A 184 26.51 -4.70 8.40
N TYR A 185 27.24 -3.60 8.37
CA TYR A 185 28.66 -3.57 8.05
C TYR A 185 29.45 -3.38 9.33
N ASP A 186 30.18 -4.42 9.73
CA ASP A 186 31.29 -4.33 10.67
C ASP A 186 32.56 -4.00 9.87
N TYR A 187 33.28 -2.96 10.28
CA TYR A 187 34.56 -2.59 9.68
C TYR A 187 35.78 -3.13 10.44
N GLY A 188 35.59 -4.15 11.29
CA GLY A 188 36.59 -4.83 12.10
C GLY A 188 36.72 -4.24 13.52
N GLY A 189 35.66 -3.59 14.00
CA GLY A 189 35.56 -3.02 15.33
C GLY A 189 35.11 -4.07 16.35
N TRP A 190 34.83 -3.61 17.57
CA TRP A 190 33.99 -4.38 18.49
C TRP A 190 32.86 -3.45 18.90
N ASN A 191 31.77 -3.57 18.17
CA ASN A 191 30.57 -2.78 18.31
C ASN A 191 29.46 -3.64 18.91
N TYR A 192 28.24 -3.13 18.87
CA TYR A 192 27.11 -3.80 19.47
C TYR A 192 26.13 -4.25 18.39
N ALA A 193 24.85 -3.90 18.50
CA ALA A 193 23.82 -4.56 17.71
C ALA A 193 23.04 -3.64 16.76
N ALA A 194 22.43 -4.29 15.77
CA ALA A 194 21.33 -3.76 14.97
C ALA A 194 20.15 -4.72 15.00
N SER A 195 18.95 -4.19 14.77
CA SER A 195 17.70 -4.95 14.86
C SER A 195 16.62 -4.41 13.94
N ILE A 196 15.71 -5.31 13.55
CA ILE A 196 14.54 -5.06 12.71
C ILE A 196 13.34 -5.82 13.24
N ASP A 197 12.18 -5.20 13.10
CA ASP A 197 10.93 -5.79 13.53
C ASP A 197 9.71 -5.18 12.80
N ASN A 198 8.53 -5.77 12.96
CA ASN A 198 7.24 -5.26 12.48
C ASN A 198 7.26 -4.91 10.97
N VAL A 199 7.89 -5.76 10.16
CA VAL A 199 8.07 -5.56 8.72
C VAL A 199 6.73 -5.76 8.01
N ASN A 200 6.27 -4.73 7.31
CA ASN A 200 5.09 -4.78 6.46
C ASN A 200 5.40 -4.23 5.08
N ILE A 201 5.07 -5.00 4.05
CA ILE A 201 5.22 -4.59 2.65
C ILE A 201 3.84 -4.58 2.03
N ILE A 202 3.40 -3.40 1.60
CA ILE A 202 2.03 -3.12 1.19
C ILE A 202 2.05 -2.66 -0.26
N GLY A 203 1.30 -3.35 -1.10
CA GLY A 203 1.02 -2.92 -2.46
C GLY A 203 -0.20 -2.02 -2.50
N VAL A 204 -0.10 -0.89 -3.19
CA VAL A 204 -1.19 0.06 -3.41
C VAL A 204 -1.44 0.21 -4.90
N SER A 205 -2.66 -0.10 -5.34
CA SER A 205 -3.10 0.08 -6.72
C SER A 205 -3.77 1.45 -6.88
N SER A 206 -3.32 2.22 -7.87
CA SER A 206 -4.02 3.41 -8.36
C SER A 206 -5.06 3.04 -9.44
N PHE A 207 -4.93 1.85 -10.03
CA PHE A 207 -6.03 1.23 -10.76
C PHE A 207 -7.07 0.74 -9.77
N PHE A 208 -8.19 1.43 -9.74
CA PHE A 208 -9.34 1.01 -8.97
C PHE A 208 -9.76 -0.38 -9.44
N SER A 209 -9.56 -1.40 -8.60
CA SER A 209 -10.13 -2.73 -8.78
C SER A 209 -11.65 -2.65 -8.92
N HIS A 210 -12.24 -1.62 -8.31
CA HIS A 210 -13.66 -1.27 -8.35
C HIS A 210 -13.81 0.23 -8.67
N ASP A 211 -14.24 0.59 -9.89
CA ASP A 211 -14.59 1.97 -10.22
C ASP A 211 -15.85 1.99 -11.06
N VAL A 212 -16.95 2.49 -10.48
CA VAL A 212 -18.21 2.71 -11.20
C VAL A 212 -18.61 4.14 -10.98
N GLY A 213 -18.88 4.86 -12.07
CA GLY A 213 -19.28 6.27 -12.01
C GLY A 213 -20.48 6.57 -12.89
N VAL A 214 -21.11 7.73 -12.67
CA VAL A 214 -22.07 8.29 -13.62
C VAL A 214 -21.30 8.68 -14.88
N TYR A 215 -21.59 8.04 -16.00
CA TYR A 215 -21.03 8.33 -17.31
C TYR A 215 -21.73 9.53 -17.97
N SER A 216 -23.05 9.58 -17.86
CA SER A 216 -23.84 10.67 -18.43
C SER A 216 -25.18 10.81 -17.70
N PHE A 217 -25.77 11.99 -17.82
CA PHE A 217 -27.08 12.30 -17.25
C PHE A 217 -27.91 13.04 -18.30
N PRO A 218 -28.45 12.32 -19.31
CA PRO A 218 -29.14 12.95 -20.43
C PRO A 218 -30.49 13.58 -20.07
N SER A 219 -31.13 13.19 -18.96
CA SER A 219 -32.45 13.70 -18.56
C SER A 219 -32.63 13.70 -17.03
N PRO A 220 -33.34 14.68 -16.44
CA PRO A 220 -33.95 15.85 -17.06
C PRO A 220 -32.93 16.83 -17.67
N PRO A 221 -33.34 17.62 -18.67
CA PRO A 221 -32.50 18.71 -19.16
C PRO A 221 -32.20 19.71 -18.04
N GLN A 222 -31.03 20.36 -18.12
CA GLN A 222 -30.63 21.41 -17.18
C GLN A 222 -31.70 22.51 -17.03
N TYR A 223 -32.47 22.76 -18.10
CA TYR A 223 -33.62 23.65 -18.12
C TYR A 223 -34.86 22.86 -18.46
N TYR A 224 -35.83 22.87 -17.54
CA TYR A 224 -37.10 22.17 -17.69
C TYR A 224 -38.26 23.16 -17.74
N LYS A 225 -39.35 22.75 -18.37
CA LYS A 225 -40.61 23.49 -18.41
C LYS A 225 -41.50 22.97 -17.30
N LEU A 226 -42.22 23.88 -16.67
CA LEU A 226 -43.21 23.55 -15.66
C LEU A 226 -44.39 22.84 -16.30
N ASN A 227 -45.06 21.98 -15.52
CA ASN A 227 -46.18 21.15 -15.96
C ASN A 227 -45.85 20.24 -17.16
N GLN A 228 -44.57 19.90 -17.32
CA GLN A 228 -44.12 18.85 -18.23
C GLN A 228 -43.50 17.71 -17.42
N THR A 229 -43.82 16.50 -17.85
CA THR A 229 -43.18 15.27 -17.39
C THR A 229 -41.80 15.15 -18.04
N TYR A 230 -40.80 14.75 -17.24
CA TYR A 230 -39.47 14.38 -17.71
C TYR A 230 -39.10 13.02 -17.15
N ASP A 231 -38.44 12.20 -17.97
CA ASP A 231 -37.75 11.01 -17.49
C ASP A 231 -36.48 11.42 -16.73
N VAL A 232 -36.08 10.64 -15.74
CA VAL A 232 -34.81 10.81 -15.02
C VAL A 232 -33.86 9.71 -15.43
N ILE A 233 -32.93 10.03 -16.32
CA ILE A 233 -32.03 9.07 -16.95
C ILE A 233 -30.59 9.41 -16.57
N ALA A 234 -29.95 8.50 -15.85
CA ALA A 234 -28.50 8.47 -15.66
C ALA A 234 -27.93 7.19 -16.28
N THR A 235 -26.77 7.31 -16.92
CA THR A 235 -25.98 6.16 -17.36
C THR A 235 -24.82 5.99 -16.41
N TYR A 236 -24.63 4.78 -15.88
CA TYR A 236 -23.48 4.41 -15.08
C TYR A 236 -22.51 3.58 -15.93
N LYS A 237 -21.21 3.70 -15.66
CA LYS A 237 -20.17 2.94 -16.33
C LYS A 237 -19.19 2.40 -15.31
N ASN A 238 -18.76 1.15 -15.50
CA ASN A 238 -17.62 0.58 -14.84
C ASN A 238 -16.33 1.03 -15.56
N TYR A 239 -15.48 1.73 -14.84
CA TYR A 239 -14.14 2.16 -15.23
C TYR A 239 -13.05 1.26 -14.62
N GLY A 240 -13.42 0.35 -13.71
CA GLY A 240 -12.55 -0.65 -13.11
C GLY A 240 -12.35 -1.87 -14.01
N LEU A 241 -11.56 -2.82 -13.52
CA LEU A 241 -11.20 -4.04 -14.26
C LEU A 241 -12.01 -5.27 -13.86
N ASN A 242 -12.74 -5.21 -12.74
CA ASN A 242 -13.55 -6.31 -12.25
C ASN A 242 -15.02 -6.16 -12.64
N LEU A 243 -15.73 -7.28 -12.63
CA LEU A 243 -17.19 -7.28 -12.70
C LEU A 243 -17.76 -6.66 -11.43
N GLU A 244 -18.55 -5.60 -11.56
CA GLU A 244 -19.14 -4.91 -10.41
C GLU A 244 -20.60 -5.25 -10.26
N THR A 245 -21.04 -5.58 -9.05
CA THR A 245 -22.47 -5.65 -8.72
C THR A 245 -22.78 -4.68 -7.60
N LEU A 246 -23.56 -3.65 -7.90
CA LEU A 246 -23.81 -2.54 -7.00
C LEU A 246 -25.28 -2.12 -6.99
N ALA A 247 -25.62 -1.31 -5.99
CA ALA A 247 -26.82 -0.49 -6.01
C ALA A 247 -26.46 0.90 -6.54
N VAL A 248 -27.31 1.43 -7.42
CA VAL A 248 -27.23 2.82 -7.87
C VAL A 248 -28.45 3.56 -7.37
N TYR A 249 -28.29 4.86 -7.13
CA TYR A 249 -29.38 5.75 -6.76
C TYR A 249 -29.21 7.09 -7.48
N ILE A 250 -30.34 7.76 -7.70
CA ILE A 250 -30.41 9.12 -8.22
C ILE A 250 -31.23 9.94 -7.25
N GLU A 251 -30.74 11.12 -6.91
CA GLU A 251 -31.47 12.13 -6.15
C GLU A 251 -31.43 13.44 -6.91
N LEU A 252 -32.60 14.07 -7.08
CA LEU A 252 -32.71 15.42 -7.62
C LEU A 252 -33.13 16.36 -6.49
N TYR A 253 -32.47 17.51 -6.46
CA TYR A 253 -32.75 18.57 -5.50
C TYR A 253 -33.15 19.86 -6.24
N ASP A 254 -34.03 20.65 -5.64
CA ASP A 254 -34.31 22.01 -6.11
C ASP A 254 -33.20 23.00 -5.69
N GLU A 255 -33.32 24.25 -6.11
CA GLU A 255 -32.35 25.32 -5.79
C GLU A 255 -32.22 25.63 -4.28
N MET A 256 -33.18 25.18 -3.47
CA MET A 256 -33.18 25.31 -2.01
C MET A 256 -32.68 24.03 -1.32
N SER A 257 -32.13 23.08 -2.08
CA SER A 257 -31.68 21.76 -1.61
C SER A 257 -32.78 20.87 -1.04
N ASN A 258 -34.04 21.08 -1.45
CA ASN A 258 -35.12 20.14 -1.12
C ASN A 258 -35.08 18.95 -2.07
N LEU A 259 -35.17 17.74 -1.55
CA LEU A 259 -35.30 16.52 -2.35
C LEU A 259 -36.64 16.55 -3.10
N ILE A 260 -36.59 16.47 -4.42
CA ILE A 260 -37.78 16.50 -5.30
C ILE A 260 -38.02 15.17 -6.00
N PHE A 261 -36.98 14.34 -6.14
CA PHE A 261 -37.07 13.00 -6.71
C PHE A 261 -35.95 12.15 -6.13
N SER A 262 -36.26 10.89 -5.82
CA SER A 262 -35.27 9.88 -5.45
C SER A 262 -35.75 8.53 -5.97
N ASP A 263 -34.82 7.76 -6.52
CA ASP A 263 -35.08 6.38 -6.92
C ASP A 263 -33.77 5.59 -6.89
N SER A 264 -33.88 4.26 -6.79
CA SER A 264 -32.74 3.36 -6.64
C SER A 264 -33.00 2.01 -7.30
N MET A 265 -31.91 1.40 -7.79
CA MET A 265 -31.93 0.06 -8.34
C MET A 265 -30.76 -0.73 -7.72
N SER A 266 -31.02 -1.97 -7.34
CA SER A 266 -30.03 -2.85 -6.71
C SER A 266 -29.73 -4.06 -7.59
N GLY A 267 -28.55 -4.65 -7.39
CA GLY A 267 -28.12 -5.82 -8.14
C GLY A 267 -27.77 -5.52 -9.60
N ILE A 268 -27.41 -4.28 -9.92
CA ILE A 268 -26.92 -3.94 -11.26
C ILE A 268 -25.52 -4.49 -11.41
N THR A 269 -25.34 -5.35 -12.41
CA THR A 269 -24.03 -5.85 -12.79
C THR A 269 -23.46 -5.08 -13.98
N LEU A 270 -22.29 -4.46 -13.81
CA LEU A 270 -21.57 -3.72 -14.85
C LEU A 270 -20.26 -4.43 -15.20
N ASN A 271 -20.11 -4.80 -16.47
CA ASN A 271 -18.85 -5.30 -17.00
C ASN A 271 -17.87 -4.13 -17.23
N PRO A 272 -16.54 -4.38 -17.18
CA PRO A 272 -15.51 -3.43 -17.62
C PRO A 272 -15.70 -2.92 -19.06
#